data_AF-A0A9Q3H335-F1
#
_entry.id   AF-A0A9Q3H335-F1
#
_cell.length_a   1.000
_cell.length_b   1.000
_cell.length_c   1.000
_cell.angle_alpha   90.00
_cell.angle_beta   90.00
_cell.angle_gamma   90.00
#
_symmetry.space_group_name_H-M   'P 1'
#
loop_
_entity.id
_entity.type
_entity.pdbx_description
1 polymer ?
#
loop_
_entity_poly.entity_id
_entity_poly.type
_entity_poly.pdbx_seq_one_letter_code
_entity_poly.pdbx_strand_id
1 'polypeptide(L)'
;MDHKILAAKSKSVLKKVRAVNDSIPQELNPPFSRYLYKTPLSQNSPIFGEPLKFTHSRLQEVNFGPPGWLSNEEINLLKNVITLREQKIALFEEERRLLKQSYRKPQKIPVIPHEPWQKKPIPIPK
;
A
#
# COMPACT_ATOMS: atom_id res chain seq x y z
N MET A 1 -13.34 -37.82 11.09
CA MET A 1 -13.06 -36.38 10.98
C MET A 1 -13.63 -35.94 9.64
N ASP A 2 -14.88 -35.49 9.66
CA ASP A 2 -15.67 -35.28 8.44
C ASP A 2 -15.26 -33.97 7.76
N HIS A 3 -14.63 -34.09 6.59
CA HIS A 3 -14.36 -32.95 5.71
C HIS A 3 -15.68 -32.49 5.07
N LYS A 4 -16.45 -31.66 5.79
CA LYS A 4 -17.56 -30.91 5.19
C LYS A 4 -16.98 -29.99 4.11
N ILE A 5 -17.16 -30.39 2.85
CA ILE A 5 -16.95 -29.52 1.69
C ILE A 5 -17.96 -28.38 1.81
N LEU A 6 -17.53 -27.24 2.33
CA LEU A 6 -18.30 -26.00 2.30
C LEU A 6 -18.33 -25.54 0.85
N ALA A 7 -19.33 -25.99 0.08
CA ALA A 7 -19.60 -25.43 -1.23
C ALA A 7 -19.75 -23.91 -1.08
N ALA A 8 -18.85 -23.15 -1.71
CA ALA A 8 -18.86 -21.70 -1.63
C ALA A 8 -20.19 -21.18 -2.19
N LYS A 9 -21.07 -20.69 -1.30
CA LYS A 9 -22.35 -20.09 -1.68
C LYS A 9 -22.09 -18.96 -2.68
N SER A 10 -22.46 -19.18 -3.94
CA SER A 10 -22.36 -18.16 -4.97
C SER A 10 -23.31 -17.00 -4.66
N LYS A 11 -22.84 -15.77 -4.89
CA LYS A 11 -23.70 -14.58 -4.73
C LYS A 11 -24.86 -14.67 -5.73
N SER A 12 -26.07 -14.35 -5.27
CA SER A 12 -27.24 -14.17 -6.14
C SER A 12 -26.90 -13.19 -7.28
N VAL A 13 -27.48 -13.40 -8.45
CA VAL A 13 -27.28 -12.57 -9.65
C VAL A 13 -27.53 -11.08 -9.34
N LEU A 14 -28.56 -10.78 -8.55
CA LEU A 14 -28.87 -9.42 -8.06
C LEU A 14 -27.74 -8.78 -7.23
N LYS A 15 -26.92 -9.60 -6.55
CA LYS A 15 -25.81 -9.15 -5.71
C LYS A 15 -24.46 -9.16 -6.45
N LYS A 16 -24.44 -9.54 -7.74
CA LYS A 16 -23.22 -9.49 -8.56
C LYS A 16 -23.01 -8.05 -9.04
N VAL A 17 -21.85 -7.51 -8.71
CA VAL A 17 -21.42 -6.17 -9.14
C VAL A 17 -20.31 -6.35 -10.18
N ARG A 18 -20.42 -5.67 -11.32
CA ARG A 18 -19.38 -5.66 -12.36
C ARG A 18 -18.71 -4.29 -12.37
N ALA A 19 -17.38 -4.30 -12.31
CA ALA A 19 -16.59 -3.10 -12.48
C ALA A 19 -16.66 -2.63 -13.94
N VAL A 20 -16.56 -1.32 -14.12
CA VAL A 20 -16.49 -0.67 -15.44
C VAL A 20 -15.09 -0.18 -15.68
N ASN A 21 -14.64 -0.25 -16.94
CA ASN A 21 -13.44 0.44 -17.38
C ASN A 21 -13.77 1.93 -17.62
N ASP A 22 -13.97 2.66 -16.54
CA ASP A 22 -14.21 4.11 -16.55
C ASP A 22 -13.03 4.84 -15.86
N SER A 23 -12.90 6.13 -16.14
CA SER A 23 -11.83 6.96 -15.58
C SER A 23 -11.90 7.00 -14.06
N ILE A 24 -10.73 6.89 -13.44
CA ILE A 24 -10.60 6.97 -11.99
C ILE A 24 -10.97 8.39 -11.52
N PRO A 25 -11.85 8.55 -10.52
CA PRO A 25 -12.17 9.87 -9.97
C PRO A 25 -10.91 10.59 -9.46
N GLN A 26 -10.63 11.77 -9.98
CA GLN A 26 -9.40 12.53 -9.68
C GLN A 26 -9.41 13.17 -8.27
N GLU A 27 -10.58 13.33 -7.65
CA GLU A 27 -10.79 13.92 -6.32
C GLU A 27 -10.04 13.21 -5.17
N LEU A 28 -9.54 12.00 -5.43
CA LEU A 28 -8.88 11.16 -4.43
C LEU A 28 -7.40 11.50 -4.21
N ASN A 29 -6.79 12.29 -5.08
CA ASN A 29 -5.40 12.69 -4.93
C ASN A 29 -5.37 14.06 -4.24
N PRO A 30 -4.87 14.16 -2.99
CA PRO A 30 -4.64 15.46 -2.38
C PRO A 30 -3.66 16.27 -3.24
N PRO A 31 -3.70 17.62 -3.19
CA PRO A 31 -2.75 18.45 -3.90
C PRO A 31 -1.32 18.03 -3.53
N PHE A 32 -0.51 17.78 -4.56
CA PHE A 32 0.85 17.28 -4.39
C PHE A 32 1.71 18.31 -3.67
N SER A 33 2.02 18.07 -2.40
CA SER A 33 3.02 18.86 -1.67
C SER A 33 4.37 18.15 -1.76
N ARG A 34 5.35 18.84 -2.36
CA ARG A 34 6.71 18.32 -2.56
C ARG A 34 7.46 18.06 -1.25
N TYR A 35 7.04 18.70 -0.15
CA TYR A 35 7.72 18.65 1.15
C TYR A 35 6.74 18.20 2.25
N LEU A 36 6.34 16.93 2.21
CA LEU A 36 5.55 16.32 3.29
C LEU A 36 6.30 16.25 4.63
N TYR A 37 7.64 16.33 4.60
CA TYR A 37 8.48 16.19 5.77
C TYR A 37 9.50 17.32 5.84
N LYS A 38 9.46 18.13 6.91
CA LYS A 38 10.56 19.01 7.30
C LYS A 38 11.55 18.18 8.12
N THR A 39 12.49 17.53 7.45
CA THR A 39 13.60 16.85 8.16
C THR A 39 14.71 17.87 8.37
N PRO A 40 15.06 18.21 9.62
CA PRO A 40 16.20 19.09 9.86
C PRO A 40 17.47 18.34 9.43
N LEU A 41 18.21 18.93 8.49
CA LEU A 41 19.56 18.49 8.18
C LEU A 41 20.45 19.02 9.29
N SER A 42 20.85 18.14 10.20
CA SER A 42 21.86 18.49 11.21
C SER A 42 23.24 18.35 10.59
N GLN A 43 24.06 19.40 10.69
CA GLN A 43 25.45 19.38 10.25
C GLN A 43 26.26 18.30 10.98
N ASN A 44 25.93 18.05 12.25
CA ASN A 44 26.45 16.93 13.02
C ASN A 44 25.33 15.91 13.21
N SER A 45 25.30 14.86 12.40
CA SER A 45 24.38 13.76 12.65
C SER A 45 24.80 13.02 13.92
N PRO A 46 23.88 12.78 14.88
CA PRO A 46 24.19 11.99 16.05
C PRO A 46 24.68 10.60 15.64
N ILE A 47 25.60 10.05 16.42
CA ILE A 47 26.08 8.68 16.25
C ILE A 47 24.86 7.76 16.34
N PHE A 48 24.70 6.95 15.31
CA PHE A 48 23.59 6.02 15.11
C PHE A 48 23.28 5.23 16.40
N GLY A 49 22.10 5.47 16.99
CA GLY A 49 21.50 4.59 17.98
C GLY A 49 20.66 3.54 17.26
N GLU A 50 20.80 2.27 17.61
CA GLU A 50 20.05 1.18 16.96
C GLU A 50 18.54 1.38 17.17
N PRO A 51 17.77 1.65 16.10
CA PRO A 51 16.33 1.78 16.21
C PRO A 51 15.64 0.40 16.16
N LEU A 52 14.33 0.38 16.35
CA LEU A 52 13.58 -0.85 16.55
C LEU A 52 13.58 -1.76 15.31
N LYS A 53 13.60 -1.19 14.10
CA LYS A 53 13.51 -1.95 12.83
C LYS A 53 14.81 -2.05 12.05
N PHE A 54 15.67 -1.04 12.13
CA PHE A 54 16.93 -0.99 11.38
C PHE A 54 18.10 -1.44 12.26
N THR A 55 18.27 -2.76 12.45
CA THR A 55 19.44 -3.31 13.15
C THR A 55 20.72 -3.12 12.32
N HIS A 56 21.89 -3.12 12.97
CA HIS A 56 23.18 -2.98 12.30
C HIS A 56 23.39 -4.01 11.16
N SER A 57 23.00 -5.27 11.40
CA SER A 57 23.07 -6.34 10.39
C SER A 57 22.28 -6.02 9.12
N ARG A 58 21.13 -5.36 9.24
CA ARG A 58 20.31 -4.97 8.09
C ARG A 58 20.90 -3.80 7.33
N LEU A 59 21.51 -2.86 8.02
CA LEU A 59 22.21 -1.74 7.37
C LEU A 59 23.42 -2.20 6.55
N GLN A 60 24.03 -3.33 6.89
CA GLN A 60 25.11 -3.93 6.09
C GLN A 60 24.60 -4.51 4.76
N GLU A 61 23.32 -4.93 4.70
CA GLU A 61 22.68 -5.41 3.45
C GLU A 61 22.34 -4.24 2.50
N VAL A 62 22.25 -3.01 3.01
CA VAL A 62 21.89 -1.83 2.21
C VAL A 62 23.09 -1.37 1.39
N ASN A 63 22.93 -1.38 0.07
CA ASN A 63 23.92 -0.83 -0.85
C ASN A 63 23.81 0.70 -0.92
N PHE A 64 24.85 1.41 -0.45
CA PHE A 64 24.94 2.87 -0.50
C PHE A 64 25.63 3.42 -1.76
N GLY A 65 25.95 2.54 -2.71
CA GLY A 65 26.67 2.87 -3.94
C GLY A 65 28.10 2.32 -3.95
N PRO A 66 28.85 2.58 -5.03
CA PRO A 66 30.24 2.14 -5.16
C PRO A 66 31.16 2.81 -4.11
N PRO A 67 32.33 2.22 -3.82
CA PRO A 67 33.28 2.81 -2.88
C PRO A 67 33.71 4.20 -3.35
N GLY A 68 33.70 5.17 -2.44
CA GLY A 68 33.99 6.58 -2.74
C GLY A 68 32.83 7.39 -3.31
N TRP A 69 31.64 6.79 -3.50
CA TRP A 69 30.44 7.51 -3.93
C TRP A 69 29.93 8.50 -2.89
N LEU A 70 30.01 8.13 -1.61
CA LEU A 70 29.62 8.97 -0.47
C LEU A 70 30.78 9.05 0.52
N SER A 71 30.93 10.21 1.13
CA SER A 71 31.76 10.41 2.32
C SER A 71 31.18 9.63 3.50
N ASN A 72 32.04 9.26 4.46
CA ASN A 72 31.61 8.62 5.71
C ASN A 72 30.54 9.46 6.45
N GLU A 73 30.65 10.78 6.38
CA GLU A 73 29.68 11.70 6.98
C GLU A 73 28.32 11.67 6.28
N GLU A 74 28.32 11.60 4.95
CA GLU A 74 27.10 11.50 4.15
C GLU A 74 26.39 10.16 4.38
N ILE A 75 27.15 9.07 4.48
CA ILE A 75 26.62 7.75 4.83
C ILE A 75 25.97 7.81 6.22
N ASN A 76 26.61 8.45 7.19
CA ASN A 76 26.06 8.61 8.54
C ASN A 76 24.79 9.47 8.56
N LEU A 77 24.76 10.57 7.79
CA LEU A 77 23.56 11.38 7.61
C LEU A 77 22.42 10.56 7.01
N LEU A 78 22.70 9.75 6.00
CA LEU A 78 21.69 8.95 5.32
C LEU A 78 21.15 7.82 6.23
N LYS A 79 22.02 7.17 6.99
CA LYS A 79 21.63 6.22 8.06
C LYS A 79 20.70 6.88 9.08
N ASN A 80 21.04 8.09 9.53
CA ASN A 80 20.22 8.84 10.48
C ASN A 80 18.83 9.19 9.91
N VAL A 81 18.74 9.62 8.65
CA VAL A 81 17.46 9.91 7.97
C VAL A 81 16.60 8.66 7.83
N ILE A 82 17.21 7.52 7.47
CA ILE A 82 16.52 6.23 7.39
C ILE A 82 15.94 5.85 8.74
N THR A 83 16.74 5.95 9.81
CA THR A 83 16.32 5.68 11.19
C THR A 83 15.15 6.57 11.61
N LEU A 84 15.26 7.89 11.38
CA LEU A 84 14.20 8.85 11.72
C LEU A 84 12.87 8.51 11.02
N ARG A 85 12.94 7.88 9.85
CA ARG A 85 11.78 7.52 9.02
C ARG A 85 11.48 6.02 9.00
N GLU A 86 12.01 5.23 9.93
CA GLU A 86 11.88 3.77 9.91
C GLU A 86 10.41 3.29 9.85
N GLN A 87 9.48 4.03 10.46
CA GLN A 87 8.06 3.69 10.46
C GLN A 87 7.35 3.91 9.12
N LYS A 88 8.01 4.59 8.18
CA LYS A 88 7.49 4.91 6.85
C LYS A 88 8.07 4.00 5.77
N ILE A 89 9.13 3.27 6.08
CA ILE A 89 9.78 2.33 5.18
C ILE A 89 9.23 0.93 5.52
N ALA A 90 8.70 0.24 4.50
CA ALA A 90 8.31 -1.15 4.65
C ALA A 90 9.57 -2.03 4.54
N LEU A 91 9.88 -2.78 5.59
CA LEU A 91 11.02 -3.71 5.60
C LEU A 91 10.58 -5.16 5.52
N PHE A 92 9.44 -5.47 6.14
CA PHE A 92 8.89 -6.81 6.14
C PHE A 92 7.92 -7.01 4.98
N GLU A 93 7.74 -8.27 4.57
CA GLU A 93 6.86 -8.61 3.45
C GLU A 93 5.39 -8.30 3.76
N GLU A 94 4.99 -8.41 5.02
CA GLU A 94 3.67 -8.08 5.53
C GLU A 94 3.37 -6.58 5.43
N GLU A 95 4.40 -5.73 5.50
CA GLU A 95 4.27 -4.28 5.34
C GLU A 95 4.21 -3.88 3.86
N ARG A 96 4.65 -4.77 2.96
CA ARG A 96 4.67 -4.51 1.53
C ARG A 96 3.24 -4.43 1.00
N ARG A 97 3.00 -3.49 0.07
CA ARG A 97 1.70 -3.28 -0.63
C ARG A 97 0.54 -2.79 0.25
N LEU A 98 0.74 -2.58 1.55
CA LEU A 98 -0.27 -2.00 2.44
C LEU A 98 0.01 -0.51 2.67
N LEU A 99 -0.76 0.35 2.00
CA LEU A 99 -0.78 1.78 2.32
C LEU A 99 -1.71 2.02 3.50
N LYS A 100 -1.24 2.76 4.52
CA LYS A 100 -2.11 3.23 5.60
C LYS A 100 -3.23 4.10 5.00
N GLN A 101 -4.47 3.90 5.48
CA GLN A 101 -5.62 4.68 5.02
C GLN A 101 -5.48 6.19 5.31
N SER A 102 -4.65 6.56 6.29
CA SER A 102 -4.30 7.96 6.56
C SER A 102 -3.47 8.61 5.45
N TYR A 103 -2.74 7.81 4.66
CA TYR A 103 -1.95 8.30 3.54
C TYR A 103 -2.77 8.42 2.26
N ARG A 104 -3.64 7.43 2.00
CA ARG A 104 -4.53 7.42 0.83
C ARG A 104 -5.90 6.89 1.20
N LYS A 105 -6.94 7.62 0.83
CA LYS A 105 -8.32 7.17 0.98
C LYS A 105 -8.55 5.92 0.10
N PRO A 106 -9.36 4.96 0.55
CA PRO A 106 -9.73 3.82 -0.28
C PRO A 106 -10.42 4.31 -1.54
N GLN A 107 -9.98 3.80 -2.69
CA GLN A 107 -10.55 4.16 -3.98
C GLN A 107 -11.83 3.37 -4.22
N LYS A 108 -12.89 4.07 -4.65
CA LYS A 108 -14.13 3.42 -5.12
C LYS A 108 -13.99 3.12 -6.62
N ILE A 109 -14.09 1.84 -6.98
CA ILE A 109 -14.10 1.41 -8.38
C ILE A 109 -15.48 1.75 -8.97
N PRO A 110 -15.57 2.39 -10.15
CA PRO A 110 -16.85 2.64 -10.80
C PRO A 110 -17.52 1.31 -11.17
N VAL A 111 -18.82 1.21 -10.87
CA VAL A 111 -19.62 0.01 -11.06
C VAL A 111 -20.95 0.36 -11.69
N ILE A 112 -21.45 -0.50 -12.58
CA ILE A 112 -22.81 -0.38 -13.15
C ILE A 112 -23.79 -1.16 -12.26
N PRO A 113 -24.96 -0.60 -11.93
CA PRO A 113 -26.03 -1.35 -11.27
C PRO A 113 -26.47 -2.52 -12.15
N HIS A 114 -26.52 -3.72 -11.57
CA HIS A 114 -26.94 -4.92 -12.28
C HIS A 114 -28.45 -4.91 -12.51
N GLU A 115 -28.90 -4.92 -13.77
CA GLU A 115 -30.29 -5.18 -14.10
C GLU A 115 -30.57 -6.69 -14.14
N PRO A 116 -31.40 -7.25 -13.24
CA PRO A 116 -31.78 -8.66 -13.31
C PRO A 116 -32.50 -8.94 -14.62
N TRP A 117 -32.11 -10.03 -15.28
CA TRP A 117 -32.82 -10.48 -16.47
C TRP A 117 -34.20 -11.03 -16.06
N GLN A 118 -35.22 -10.19 -16.14
CA GLN A 118 -36.61 -10.60 -15.96
C GLN A 118 -37.11 -11.18 -17.29
N LYS A 119 -36.93 -12.48 -17.50
CA LYS A 119 -37.71 -13.17 -18.54
C LYS A 119 -39.16 -13.20 -18.07
N LYS A 120 -40.09 -12.70 -18.90
CA LYS A 120 -41.52 -12.93 -18.68
C LYS A 120 -41.75 -14.45 -18.60
N PRO A 121 -42.53 -14.95 -17.63
CA PRO A 121 -42.87 -16.37 -17.60
C PRO A 121 -43.55 -16.74 -18.91
N ILE A 122 -43.07 -17.81 -19.55
CA ILE A 122 -43.69 -18.33 -20.77
C ILE A 122 -45.09 -18.82 -20.37
N PRO A 123 -46.17 -18.34 -21.01
CA PRO A 123 -47.51 -18.80 -20.69
C PRO A 123 -47.59 -20.30 -20.95
N ILE A 124 -47.99 -21.06 -19.92
CA ILE A 124 -48.25 -22.49 -20.06
C ILE A 124 -49.59 -22.63 -20.79
N PRO A 125 -49.65 -23.34 -21.93
CA PRO A 125 -50.91 -23.60 -22.60
C PRO A 125 -51.84 -24.40 -21.69
N LYS A 126 -53.13 -24.04 -21.67
CA LYS A 126 -54.19 -24.81 -21.02
C LYS A 126 -54.64 -25.96 -21.90
#